data_AF-A0AAJ1TRQ2-F1
#
_entry.id   AF-A0AAJ1TRQ2-F1
#
_cell.length_a   1.000
_cell.length_b   1.000
_cell.length_c   1.000
_cell.angle_alpha   90.00
_cell.angle_beta   90.00
_cell.angle_gamma   90.00
#
_symmetry.space_group_name_H-M   'P 1'
#
loop_
_entity.id
_entity.type
_entity.pdbx_description
1 polymer ?
#
loop_
_entity_poly.entity_id
_entity_poly.type
_entity_poly.pdbx_seq_one_letter_code
_entity_poly.pdbx_strand_id
1 'polypeptide(L)'
;MVYHNSGGGPDGTAYFEHLLGNLRNHVEAVGKEHVDIRVVSLRDGVALLQSAVDNKDLAGRIDALRAAGVRFLVCANTLRERKIDRGALYGVSEDDIVPSGVAELARLQGMGFDYIHL
;
A
#
# COMPACT_ATOMS: atom_id res chain seq x y z
N MET A 1 -7.91 -8.39 -5.23
CA MET A 1 -8.03 -7.01 -5.76
C MET A 1 -6.76 -6.23 -5.52
N VAL A 2 -6.41 -5.32 -6.41
CA VAL A 2 -5.19 -4.52 -6.34
C VAL A 2 -5.52 -3.03 -6.26
N TYR A 3 -5.03 -2.39 -5.21
CA TYR A 3 -5.14 -0.95 -4.96
C TYR A 3 -3.87 -0.24 -5.44
N HIS A 4 -4.06 0.78 -6.26
CA HIS A 4 -3.00 1.68 -6.66
C HIS A 4 -2.86 2.81 -5.64
N ASN A 5 -1.76 2.80 -4.91
CA ASN A 5 -1.36 3.90 -4.03
C ASN A 5 -0.27 4.74 -4.73
N SER A 6 -0.69 5.80 -5.42
CA SER A 6 0.22 6.77 -6.05
C SER A 6 0.62 7.93 -5.15
N GLY A 7 -0.05 8.08 -4.00
CA GLY A 7 -0.04 9.31 -3.19
C GLY A 7 -0.93 10.41 -3.79
N GLY A 8 -1.29 11.40 -2.95
CA GLY A 8 -2.28 12.44 -3.24
C GLY A 8 -1.72 13.82 -3.63
N GLY A 9 -0.50 13.91 -4.16
CA GLY A 9 0.13 15.22 -4.39
C GLY A 9 0.47 15.93 -3.07
N PRO A 10 0.40 17.28 -2.99
CA PRO A 10 0.88 18.04 -1.81
C PRO A 10 0.16 17.69 -0.49
N ASP A 11 -1.06 17.15 -0.55
CA ASP A 11 -1.87 16.76 0.62
C ASP A 11 -1.90 15.23 0.81
N GLY A 12 -0.73 14.62 0.95
CA GLY A 12 -0.60 13.16 1.12
C GLY A 12 -1.39 12.58 2.30
N THR A 13 -1.55 13.34 3.40
CA THR A 13 -2.23 12.87 4.62
C THR A 13 -3.69 12.51 4.39
N ALA A 14 -4.48 13.42 3.82
CA ALA A 14 -5.92 13.17 3.60
C ALA A 14 -6.14 12.00 2.63
N TYR A 15 -5.30 11.90 1.59
CA TYR A 15 -5.32 10.76 0.68
C TYR A 15 -5.06 9.44 1.41
N PHE A 16 -4.06 9.38 2.29
CA PHE A 16 -3.74 8.17 3.05
C PHE A 16 -4.84 7.79 4.05
N GLU A 17 -5.46 8.76 4.71
CA GLU A 17 -6.61 8.49 5.58
C GLU A 17 -7.78 7.88 4.82
N HIS A 18 -8.11 8.43 3.65
CA HIS A 18 -9.16 7.88 2.79
C HIS A 18 -8.80 6.50 2.25
N LEU A 19 -7.56 6.28 1.80
CA LEU A 19 -7.10 4.98 1.33
C LEU A 19 -7.27 3.91 2.41
N LEU A 20 -6.76 4.15 3.62
CA LEU A 20 -6.86 3.19 4.73
C LEU A 20 -8.31 2.98 5.18
N GLY A 21 -9.11 4.05 5.20
CA GLY A 21 -10.55 3.96 5.49
C GLY A 21 -11.30 3.10 4.46
N ASN A 22 -11.00 3.28 3.18
CA ASN A 22 -11.58 2.48 2.10
C ASN A 22 -11.15 1.01 2.18
N LEU A 23 -9.87 0.74 2.47
CA LEU A 23 -9.38 -0.62 2.68
C LEU A 23 -10.10 -1.31 3.84
N ARG A 24 -10.28 -0.61 4.98
CA ARG A 24 -11.03 -1.13 6.12
C ARG A 24 -12.47 -1.45 5.73
N ASN A 25 -13.16 -0.50 5.11
CA ASN A 25 -14.55 -0.68 4.69
C ASN A 25 -14.71 -1.83 3.68
N HIS A 26 -13.75 -1.99 2.77
CA HIS A 26 -13.71 -3.10 1.81
C HIS A 26 -13.63 -4.43 2.54
N VAL A 27 -12.68 -4.57 3.46
CA VAL A 27 -12.48 -5.78 4.26
C VAL A 27 -13.72 -6.11 5.09
N GLU A 28 -14.35 -5.10 5.70
CA GLU A 28 -15.57 -5.28 6.49
C GLU A 28 -16.77 -5.73 5.64
N ALA A 29 -16.91 -5.19 4.42
CA ALA A 29 -18.00 -5.54 3.53
C ALA A 29 -17.87 -6.94 2.90
N VAL A 30 -16.64 -7.35 2.59
CA VAL A 30 -16.37 -8.64 1.91
C VAL A 30 -16.10 -9.77 2.92
N GLY A 31 -15.63 -9.44 4.12
CA GLY A 31 -15.26 -10.40 5.17
C GLY A 31 -13.81 -10.86 5.03
N LYS A 32 -13.08 -10.93 6.16
CA LYS A 32 -11.63 -11.18 6.21
C LYS A 32 -11.18 -12.46 5.50
N GLU A 33 -12.01 -13.51 5.48
CA GLU A 33 -11.68 -14.80 4.86
C GLU A 33 -11.73 -14.76 3.32
N HIS A 34 -12.30 -13.71 2.74
CA HIS A 34 -12.50 -13.56 1.29
C HIS A 34 -11.64 -12.43 0.69
N VAL A 35 -10.76 -11.85 1.49
CA VAL A 35 -9.94 -10.70 1.10
C VAL A 35 -8.57 -11.17 0.65
N ASP A 36 -8.29 -10.99 -0.64
CA ASP A 36 -6.92 -10.99 -1.16
C ASP A 36 -6.59 -9.61 -1.75
N ILE A 37 -6.16 -8.67 -0.90
CA ILE A 37 -5.86 -7.29 -1.31
C ILE A 37 -4.34 -7.06 -1.38
N ARG A 38 -3.91 -6.43 -2.47
CA ARG A 38 -2.55 -5.90 -2.66
C ARG A 38 -2.62 -4.39 -2.81
N VAL A 39 -1.92 -3.64 -1.96
CA VAL A 39 -1.77 -2.19 -2.07
C VAL A 39 -0.38 -1.91 -2.65
N VAL A 40 -0.31 -1.54 -3.92
CA VAL A 40 0.97 -1.26 -4.59
C VAL A 40 1.29 0.22 -4.45
N SER A 41 2.32 0.52 -3.68
CA SER A 41 2.78 1.88 -3.37
C SER A 41 3.93 2.27 -4.31
N LEU A 42 3.70 3.32 -5.09
CA LEU A 42 4.66 3.88 -6.04
C LEU A 42 4.59 5.41 -6.01
N ARG A 43 5.62 6.09 -6.53
CA ARG A 43 5.74 7.56 -6.47
C ARG A 43 5.57 8.06 -5.02
N ASP A 44 4.68 9.02 -4.78
CA ASP A 44 4.41 9.61 -3.47
C ASP A 44 3.70 8.66 -2.52
N GLY A 45 3.12 7.55 -3.03
CA GLY A 45 2.41 6.57 -2.21
C GLY A 45 3.29 5.90 -1.15
N VAL A 46 4.60 5.85 -1.37
CA VAL A 46 5.58 5.33 -0.39
C VAL A 46 5.58 6.14 0.91
N ALA A 47 5.18 7.42 0.85
CA ALA A 47 5.13 8.29 2.02
C ALA A 47 4.17 7.79 3.11
N LEU A 48 3.14 7.00 2.77
CA LEU A 48 2.28 6.33 3.74
C LEU A 48 3.11 5.52 4.76
N LEU A 49 4.04 4.72 4.23
CA LEU A 49 4.86 3.81 5.03
C LEU A 49 6.00 4.55 5.73
N GLN A 50 6.47 5.67 5.19
CA GLN A 50 7.43 6.55 5.86
C GLN A 50 6.78 7.25 7.06
N SER A 51 5.60 7.86 6.88
CA SER A 51 4.87 8.54 7.95
C SER A 51 4.49 7.61 9.09
N ALA A 52 4.25 6.33 8.78
CA ALA A 52 3.92 5.32 9.79
C ALA A 52 5.10 4.96 10.71
N VAL A 53 6.35 5.29 10.36
CA VAL A 53 7.51 5.05 11.24
C VAL A 53 7.38 5.84 12.53
N ASP A 54 6.96 7.10 12.44
CA ASP A 54 6.86 8.01 13.59
C ASP A 54 5.40 8.24 14.07
N ASN A 55 4.41 7.73 13.32
CA ASN A 55 2.99 7.86 13.66
C ASN A 55 2.39 6.51 14.07
N LYS A 56 2.27 6.30 15.39
CA LYS A 56 1.73 5.05 15.97
C LYS A 56 0.28 4.77 15.57
N ASP A 57 -0.54 5.80 15.37
CA ASP A 57 -1.93 5.61 14.97
C ASP A 57 -2.00 5.11 13.52
N LEU A 58 -1.15 5.66 12.65
CA LEU A 58 -1.04 5.23 11.26
C LEU A 58 -0.48 3.81 11.15
N ALA A 59 0.58 3.51 11.92
CA ALA A 59 1.14 2.16 12.07
C ALA A 59 0.08 1.15 12.51
N GLY A 60 -0.68 1.46 13.57
CA GLY A 60 -1.74 0.58 14.07
C GLY A 60 -2.84 0.30 13.04
N ARG A 61 -3.20 1.28 12.20
CA ARG A 61 -4.14 1.09 11.08
C ARG A 61 -3.58 0.17 10.01
N ILE A 62 -2.30 0.32 9.65
CA ILE A 62 -1.62 -0.56 8.69
C ILE A 62 -1.56 -1.99 9.22
N ASP A 63 -1.20 -2.17 10.49
CA ASP A 63 -1.12 -3.49 11.15
C ASP A 63 -2.48 -4.18 11.21
N ALA A 64 -3.55 -3.43 11.53
CA ALA A 64 -4.90 -3.97 11.52
C ALA A 64 -5.32 -4.49 10.14
N LEU A 65 -4.94 -3.78 9.07
CA LEU A 65 -5.19 -4.22 7.69
C LEU A 65 -4.33 -5.42 7.30
N ARG A 66 -3.05 -5.47 7.72
CA ARG A 66 -2.18 -6.64 7.52
C ARG A 66 -2.73 -7.87 8.20
N ALA A 67 -3.18 -7.73 9.45
CA ALA A 67 -3.84 -8.81 10.19
C ALA A 67 -5.16 -9.28 9.55
N ALA A 68 -5.74 -8.45 8.67
CA ALA A 68 -6.94 -8.79 7.90
C ALA A 68 -6.65 -9.26 6.47
N GLY A 69 -5.38 -9.55 6.12
CA GLY A 69 -5.00 -10.12 4.82
C GLY A 69 -4.56 -9.10 3.76
N VAL A 70 -4.54 -7.80 4.07
CA VAL A 70 -4.04 -6.77 3.15
C VAL A 70 -2.51 -6.80 3.11
N ARG A 71 -1.91 -6.89 1.91
CA ARG A 71 -0.45 -6.74 1.76
C ARG A 71 -0.10 -5.39 1.13
N PHE A 72 0.91 -4.74 1.68
CA PHE A 72 1.46 -3.48 1.16
C PHE A 72 2.74 -3.79 0.40
N LEU A 73 2.73 -3.53 -0.91
CA LEU A 73 3.85 -3.73 -1.81
C LEU A 73 4.50 -2.38 -2.16
N VAL A 74 5.81 -2.38 -2.38
CA VAL A 74 6.60 -1.16 -2.61
C VAL A 74 7.41 -1.27 -3.91
N CYS A 75 7.31 -0.23 -4.74
CA CYS A 75 8.04 -0.14 -5.99
C CYS A 75 9.54 0.09 -5.78
N ALA A 76 10.39 -0.86 -6.15
CA ALA A 76 11.85 -0.76 -6.08
C ALA A 76 12.42 0.42 -6.88
N ASN A 77 11.84 0.71 -8.05
CA ASN A 77 12.24 1.88 -8.85
C ASN A 77 12.01 3.18 -8.09
N THR A 78 10.88 3.31 -7.40
CA THR A 78 10.57 4.49 -6.59
C THR A 78 11.56 4.65 -5.43
N LEU A 79 11.91 3.56 -4.73
CA LEU A 79 12.91 3.60 -3.67
C LEU A 79 14.27 4.06 -4.18
N ARG A 80 14.74 3.50 -5.31
CA ARG A 80 16.01 3.88 -5.93
C ARG A 80 16.02 5.35 -6.39
N GLU A 81 14.99 5.78 -7.10
CA GLU A 81 14.89 7.15 -7.65
C GLU A 81 14.83 8.21 -6.55
N ARG A 82 14.13 7.90 -5.44
CA ARG A 82 13.99 8.80 -4.30
C ARG A 82 15.06 8.62 -3.22
N LYS A 83 15.99 7.67 -3.42
CA LYS A 83 17.05 7.32 -2.46
C LYS A 83 16.50 6.99 -1.07
N ILE A 84 15.44 6.20 -1.04
CA ILE A 84 14.78 5.77 0.20
C ILE A 84 15.27 4.36 0.53
N ASP A 85 15.90 4.20 1.69
CA ASP A 85 16.24 2.89 2.23
C ASP A 85 14.99 2.16 2.76
N ARG A 86 14.95 0.83 2.61
CA ARG A 86 13.84 0.02 3.13
C ARG A 86 13.62 0.21 4.63
N GLY A 87 14.71 0.42 5.39
CA GLY A 87 14.63 0.68 6.84
C GLY A 87 13.89 1.96 7.22
N ALA A 88 13.68 2.88 6.27
CA ALA A 88 12.87 4.08 6.46
C ALA A 88 11.36 3.85 6.22
N LEU A 89 10.94 2.61 5.99
CA LEU A 89 9.55 2.24 5.73
C LEU A 89 9.02 1.33 6.84
N TYR A 90 7.84 1.67 7.35
CA TYR A 90 7.20 0.90 8.40
C TYR A 90 6.75 -0.49 7.91
N GLY A 91 7.26 -1.53 8.59
CA GLY A 91 6.80 -2.91 8.40
C GLY A 91 7.05 -3.49 7.01
N VAL A 92 8.06 -3.00 6.27
CA VAL A 92 8.40 -3.48 4.92
C VAL A 92 9.55 -4.50 4.98
N SER A 93 9.26 -5.70 4.48
CA SER A 93 10.24 -6.77 4.28
C SER A 93 10.75 -6.79 2.82
N GLU A 94 11.79 -7.59 2.53
CA GLU A 94 12.27 -7.78 1.15
C GLU A 94 11.17 -8.36 0.25
N ASP A 95 10.32 -9.25 0.78
CA ASP A 95 9.22 -9.90 0.05
C ASP A 95 8.06 -8.95 -0.30
N ASP A 96 8.09 -7.73 0.25
CA ASP A 96 7.12 -6.68 -0.06
C ASP A 96 7.64 -5.72 -1.14
N ILE A 97 8.91 -5.84 -1.56
CA ILE A 97 9.48 -5.02 -2.62
C ILE A 97 9.27 -5.70 -3.98
N VAL A 98 8.63 -4.97 -4.90
CA VAL A 98 8.43 -5.41 -6.28
C VAL A 98 9.33 -4.62 -7.25
N PRO A 99 9.86 -5.24 -8.32
CA PRO A 99 10.79 -4.57 -9.22
C PRO A 99 10.23 -3.27 -9.83
N SER A 100 8.93 -3.23 -10.12
CA SER A 100 8.24 -2.06 -10.66
C SER A 100 6.77 -2.07 -10.23
N GLY A 101 6.30 -0.97 -9.63
CA GLY A 101 4.92 -0.85 -9.16
C GLY A 101 3.90 -0.92 -10.30
N VAL A 102 4.15 -0.22 -11.42
CA VAL A 102 3.23 -0.25 -12.58
C VAL A 102 3.20 -1.64 -13.23
N ALA A 103 4.36 -2.30 -13.34
CA ALA A 103 4.39 -3.67 -13.87
C ALA A 103 3.67 -4.64 -12.93
N GLU A 104 3.80 -4.47 -11.61
CA GLU A 104 3.10 -5.30 -10.63
C GLU A 104 1.58 -5.10 -10.68
N LEU A 105 1.12 -3.86 -10.82
CA LEU A 105 -0.30 -3.55 -11.04
C LEU A 105 -0.85 -4.28 -12.28
N ALA A 106 -0.11 -4.28 -13.39
CA ALA A 106 -0.49 -4.98 -14.62
C ALA A 106 -0.45 -6.50 -14.45
N ARG A 107 0.58 -7.04 -13.78
CA ARG A 107 0.74 -8.47 -13.49
C ARG A 107 -0.42 -9.00 -12.65
N LEU A 108 -0.76 -8.30 -11.57
CA LEU A 108 -1.88 -8.67 -10.69
C LEU A 108 -3.21 -8.63 -11.43
N GLN A 109 -3.45 -7.60 -12.25
CA GLN A 109 -4.63 -7.57 -13.12
C GLN A 109 -4.69 -8.78 -14.07
N GLY A 110 -3.56 -9.15 -14.69
CA GLY A 110 -3.47 -10.35 -15.53
C GLY A 110 -3.72 -11.67 -14.78
N MET A 111 -3.57 -11.68 -13.45
CA MET A 111 -3.94 -12.81 -12.58
C MET A 111 -5.40 -12.77 -12.12
N GLY A 112 -6.21 -11.84 -12.62
CA GLY A 112 -7.62 -11.69 -12.27
C GLY A 112 -7.89 -10.77 -11.08
N PHE A 113 -6.92 -9.95 -10.65
CA PHE A 113 -7.18 -8.94 -9.62
C PHE A 113 -7.89 -7.74 -10.24
N ASP A 114 -9.04 -7.36 -9.70
CA ASP A 114 -9.66 -6.08 -10.05
C ASP A 114 -8.78 -4.91 -9.59
N TYR A 115 -8.63 -3.92 -10.45
CA TYR A 115 -7.85 -2.71 -10.20
C TYR A 115 -8.70 -1.59 -9.60
N ILE A 116 -8.21 -1.01 -8.51
CA ILE A 116 -8.85 0.10 -7.81
C ILE A 116 -7.85 1.25 -7.67
N HIS A 117 -8.27 2.45 -8.06
CA HIS A 117 -7.57 3.70 -7.81
C HIS A 117 -8.57 4.73 -7.30
N LEU A 118 -8.25 5.37 -6.19
CA LEU A 118 -9.11 6.28 -5.43
C LEU A 118 -8.70 7.74 -5.65
#